data_AF-A0A7J7MS32-F1
#
_entry.id   AF-A0A7J7MS32-F1
#
_cell.length_a   1.000
_cell.length_b   1.000
_cell.length_c   1.000
_cell.angle_alpha   90.00
_cell.angle_beta   90.00
_cell.angle_gamma   90.00
#
_symmetry.space_group_name_H-M   'P 1'
#
loop_
_entity.id
_entity.type
_entity.pdbx_description
1 polymer ?
#
loop_
_entity_poly.entity_id
_entity_poly.type
_entity_poly.pdbx_seq_one_letter_code
_entity_poly.pdbx_strand_id
1 'polypeptide(L)'
;MAIYAEKYTLGLYKSSTNAWSLVPGVEALEDTVHCKDEFYVVNCQGNIFACDVTPPSHVMKLVVPYPQEYYYDSNCKKYIVESPGELLLVIRV
;
A
#
# COMPACT_ATOMS: atom_id res chain seq x y z
N MET A 1 -1.26 12.71 -4.80
CA MET A 1 -2.44 12.05 -4.21
C MET A 1 -2.47 10.62 -4.73
N ALA A 2 -2.48 9.62 -3.86
CA ALA A 2 -2.62 8.23 -4.28
C ALA A 2 -4.09 7.82 -4.16
N ILE A 3 -4.64 7.23 -5.22
CA ILE A 3 -5.99 6.70 -5.24
C ILE A 3 -5.89 5.29 -5.79
N TYR A 4 -6.47 4.34 -5.06
CA TYR A 4 -6.63 2.97 -5.49
C TYR A 4 -7.48 2.92 -6.76
N ALA A 5 -6.93 2.35 -7.84
CA ALA A 5 -7.55 2.37 -9.16
C ALA A 5 -8.29 1.06 -9.49
N GLU A 6 -7.68 -0.09 -9.20
CA GLU A 6 -8.25 -1.45 -9.39
C GLU A 6 -7.56 -2.45 -8.45
N LYS A 7 -8.12 -3.66 -8.27
CA LYS A 7 -7.67 -4.71 -7.32
C LYS A 7 -6.16 -4.79 -7.16
N TYR A 8 -5.40 -4.67 -8.24
CA TYR A 8 -3.96 -4.90 -8.23
C TYR A 8 -3.13 -3.67 -8.57
N THR A 9 -3.72 -2.46 -8.68
CA THR A 9 -2.99 -1.30 -9.24
C THR A 9 -3.14 -0.06 -8.36
N LEU A 10 -2.00 0.52 -7.99
CA LEU A 10 -1.96 1.80 -7.30
C LEU A 10 -1.90 2.95 -8.32
N GLY A 11 -2.86 3.87 -8.27
CA GLY A 11 -2.86 5.08 -9.07
C GLY A 11 -2.20 6.23 -8.32
N LEU A 12 -1.15 6.81 -8.89
CA LEU A 12 -0.45 7.97 -8.38
C LEU A 12 -0.80 9.19 -9.24
N TYR A 13 -1.48 10.16 -8.65
CA TYR A 13 -1.78 11.43 -9.32
C TYR A 13 -0.75 12.50 -8.95
N LYS A 14 -0.09 13.04 -9.98
CA LYS A 14 0.87 14.15 -9.88
C LYS A 14 0.21 15.44 -10.38
N SER A 15 -0.05 16.36 -9.45
CA SER A 15 -0.73 17.63 -9.74
C SER A 15 0.06 18.54 -10.67
N SER A 16 1.40 18.59 -10.54
CA SER A 16 2.25 19.47 -11.33
C SER A 16 2.21 19.20 -12.83
N THR A 17 1.94 17.94 -13.22
CA THR A 17 1.85 17.50 -14.63
C THR A 17 0.42 17.14 -15.02
N ASN A 18 -0.53 17.21 -14.10
CA ASN A 18 -1.90 16.72 -14.26
C ASN A 18 -1.96 15.31 -14.87
N ALA A 19 -1.08 14.41 -14.42
CA ALA A 19 -0.89 13.10 -15.00
C ALA A 19 -1.04 11.99 -13.95
N TRP A 20 -1.55 10.84 -14.40
CA TRP A 20 -1.62 9.61 -13.62
C TRP A 20 -0.45 8.71 -13.95
N SER A 21 0.15 8.11 -12.92
CA SER A 21 1.10 7.02 -13.04
C SER A 21 0.51 5.79 -12.36
N LEU A 22 0.56 4.65 -13.05
CA LEU A 22 0.05 3.39 -12.53
C LEU A 22 1.22 2.56 -12.06
N VAL A 23 1.15 2.10 -10.81
CA VAL A 23 2.12 1.15 -10.26
C VAL A 23 1.45 -0.21 -10.23
N PRO A 24 1.90 -1.16 -11.07
CA PRO A 24 1.38 -2.52 -11.01
C PRO A 24 1.76 -3.13 -9.67
N GLY A 25 0.75 -3.58 -8.94
CA GLY A 25 0.90 -4.32 -7.70
C GLY A 25 0.98 -5.82 -7.95
N VAL A 26 1.50 -6.52 -6.94
CA VAL A 26 1.69 -7.97 -6.98
C VAL A 26 0.41 -8.72 -6.60
N GLU A 27 -0.45 -8.09 -5.79
CA GLU A 27 -1.65 -8.70 -5.19
C GLU A 27 -2.75 -7.66 -4.92
N ALA A 28 -3.90 -8.13 -4.43
CA ALA A 28 -5.04 -7.28 -4.18
C ALA A 28 -4.73 -6.29 -3.05
N LEU A 29 -4.86 -4.98 -3.28
CA LEU A 29 -4.55 -3.94 -2.30
C LEU A 29 -5.79 -3.56 -1.48
N GLU A 30 -5.65 -3.40 -0.16
CA GLU A 30 -6.73 -3.04 0.76
C GLU A 30 -6.68 -1.56 1.15
N ASP A 31 -5.47 -1.04 1.42
CA ASP A 31 -5.28 0.33 1.89
C ASP A 31 -3.91 0.90 1.49
N THR A 32 -3.80 2.23 1.50
CA THR A 32 -2.56 2.96 1.19
C THR A 32 -2.41 4.20 2.07
N VAL A 33 -1.17 4.50 2.46
CA VAL A 33 -0.82 5.71 3.20
C VAL A 33 0.46 6.33 2.63
N HIS A 34 0.59 7.64 2.76
CA HIS A 34 1.83 8.36 2.46
C HIS A 34 2.50 8.79 3.77
N CYS A 35 3.73 8.34 4.02
CA CYS A 35 4.48 8.62 5.24
C CYS A 35 5.97 8.79 4.90
N LYS A 36 6.63 9.80 5.46
CA LYS A 36 8.07 10.07 5.26
C LYS A 36 8.52 10.03 3.78
N ASP A 37 7.75 10.69 2.91
CA ASP A 37 7.98 10.80 1.46
C ASP A 37 7.86 9.50 0.65
N GLU A 38 7.36 8.42 1.27
CA GLU A 38 7.11 7.14 0.63
C GLU A 38 5.63 6.76 0.70
N PHE A 39 5.16 6.00 -0.29
CA PHE A 39 3.84 5.39 -0.22
C PHE A 39 3.96 3.97 0.29
N TYR A 40 3.14 3.64 1.27
CA TYR A 40 2.98 2.30 1.80
C TYR A 40 1.62 1.75 1.39
N VAL A 41 1.57 0.47 1.08
CA VAL A 41 0.34 -0.25 0.72
C VAL A 41 0.27 -1.56 1.48
N VAL A 42 -0.94 -1.98 1.83
CA VAL A 42 -1.19 -3.30 2.41
C VAL A 42 -2.04 -4.12 1.45
N ASN A 43 -1.66 -5.38 1.24
CA ASN A 43 -2.46 -6.31 0.42
C ASN A 43 -3.54 -7.04 1.25
N CYS A 44 -4.38 -7.82 0.59
CA CYS A 44 -5.44 -8.60 1.22
C CYS A 44 -4.92 -9.66 2.23
N GLN A 45 -3.67 -10.10 2.08
CA GLN A 45 -3.00 -11.00 3.03
C GLN A 45 -2.47 -10.26 4.28
N GLY A 46 -2.32 -8.94 4.23
CA GLY A 46 -1.72 -8.13 5.30
C GLY A 46 -0.23 -7.82 5.11
N ASN A 47 0.38 -8.21 3.99
CA ASN A 47 1.76 -7.83 3.66
C ASN A 47 1.82 -6.33 3.37
N ILE A 48 2.86 -5.68 3.88
CA ILE A 48 3.11 -4.25 3.64
C ILE A 48 4.21 -4.09 2.61
N PHE A 49 3.94 -3.28 1.59
CA PHE A 49 4.88 -2.90 0.55
C PHE A 49 5.15 -1.40 0.59
N ALA A 50 6.40 -1.02 0.36
CA ALA A 50 6.77 0.35 0.01
C ALA A 50 6.76 0.50 -1.51
N CYS A 51 6.21 1.61 -2.00
CA CYS A 51 6.21 1.93 -3.42
C CYS A 51 7.33 2.90 -3.71
N ASP A 52 8.31 2.45 -4.49
CA ASP A 52 9.29 3.35 -5.09
C ASP A 52 8.62 4.02 -6.28
N VAL A 53 8.50 5.35 -6.20
CA VAL A 53 7.88 6.20 -7.23
C VAL A 53 8.92 6.92 -8.09
N THR A 54 10.20 6.58 -7.94
CA THR A 54 11.26 7.17 -8.73
C THR A 54 11.27 6.60 -10.16
N PRO A 55 11.25 7.45 -11.20
CA PRO A 55 11.43 7.00 -12.57
C PRO A 55 12.81 6.34 -12.77
N PRO A 56 12.93 5.34 -13.66
CA PRO A 56 11.99 4.96 -14.73
C PRO A 56 11.01 3.84 -14.38
N SER A 57 11.14 3.18 -13.23
CA SER A 57 10.32 2.02 -12.88
C SER A 57 9.66 2.22 -11.52
N HIS A 58 8.34 2.31 -11.52
CA HIS A 58 7.57 2.27 -10.28
C HIS A 58 7.48 0.82 -9.81
N VAL A 59 7.98 0.50 -8.61
CA VAL A 59 8.05 -0.88 -8.10
C VAL A 59 7.52 -0.94 -6.68
N MET A 60 6.74 -1.97 -6.37
CA MET A 60 6.36 -2.31 -5.01
C MET A 60 7.38 -3.28 -4.42
N LYS A 61 7.95 -2.92 -3.26
CA LYS A 61 8.90 -3.73 -2.53
C LYS A 61 8.28 -4.18 -1.21
N LEU A 62 8.27 -5.49 -0.95
CA LEU A 62 7.84 -6.02 0.33
C LEU A 62 8.78 -5.50 1.43
N VAL A 63 8.21 -4.85 2.46
CA VAL A 63 8.97 -4.32 3.59
C VAL A 63 8.64 -5.04 4.89
N VAL A 64 7.38 -5.45 5.07
CA VAL A 64 6.96 -6.23 6.24
C VAL A 64 6.08 -7.39 5.76
N PRO A 65 6.56 -8.64 5.82
CA PRO A 65 5.72 -9.79 5.57
C PRO A 65 4.68 -9.93 6.68
N TYR A 66 3.49 -10.35 6.30
CA TYR A 66 2.44 -10.66 7.25
C TYR A 66 2.80 -11.91 8.07
N PRO A 67 2.72 -11.88 9.42
CA PRO A 67 3.05 -13.05 10.22
C PRO A 67 2.01 -14.15 10.02
N GLN A 68 2.40 -15.22 9.33
CA GLN A 68 1.52 -16.34 8.95
C GLN A 68 0.84 -17.04 10.13
N GLU A 69 1.40 -16.91 11.33
CA GLU A 69 0.84 -17.48 12.57
C GLU A 69 -0.51 -16.88 12.94
N TYR A 70 -0.82 -15.67 12.46
CA TYR A 70 -2.06 -14.97 12.71
C TYR A 70 -2.93 -15.03 11.46
N TYR A 71 -3.39 -16.22 11.06
CA TYR A 71 -4.27 -16.36 9.89
C TYR A 71 -5.65 -15.76 10.20
N TYR A 72 -5.80 -14.45 10.04
CA TYR A 72 -7.11 -13.81 10.11
C TYR A 72 -7.89 -14.11 8.84
N ASP A 73 -9.21 -14.20 9.00
CA ASP A 73 -10.15 -14.38 7.88
C ASP A 73 -9.87 -13.30 6.81
N SER A 74 -9.92 -13.71 5.54
CA SER A 74 -9.84 -12.80 4.40
C SER A 74 -10.94 -11.73 4.44
N ASN A 75 -12.01 -11.95 5.21
CA ASN A 75 -13.06 -10.97 5.46
C ASN A 75 -12.66 -9.82 6.41
N CYS A 76 -11.53 -9.91 7.12
CA CYS A 76 -11.08 -8.85 8.01
C CYS A 76 -10.57 -7.65 7.21
N LYS A 77 -11.06 -6.45 7.55
CA LYS A 77 -10.56 -5.21 6.96
C LYS A 77 -9.18 -4.89 7.50
N LYS A 78 -8.28 -4.48 6.62
CA LYS A 78 -6.88 -4.16 6.93
C LYS A 78 -6.64 -2.73 6.52
N TYR A 79 -6.09 -1.92 7.41
CA TYR A 79 -5.78 -0.52 7.13
C TYR A 79 -4.46 -0.12 7.80
N ILE A 80 -3.76 0.80 7.18
CA ILE A 80 -2.49 1.33 7.68
C ILE A 80 -2.80 2.65 8.36
N VAL A 81 -2.37 2.79 9.62
CA VAL A 81 -2.49 4.06 10.35
C VAL A 81 -1.13 4.58 10.73
N GLU A 82 -0.96 5.89 10.61
CA GLU A 82 0.20 6.58 11.16
C GLU A 82 -0.04 6.88 12.65
N SER A 83 0.90 6.46 13.48
CA SER A 83 1.03 6.76 14.90
C SER A 83 2.34 7.55 15.08
N PRO A 84 2.56 8.34 16.15
CA PRO A 84 3.73 9.22 16.26
C PRO A 84 5.08 8.53 15.99
N GLY A 85 5.59 8.69 14.76
CA GLY A 85 6.86 8.11 14.29
C GLY A 85 6.78 6.72 13.66
N GLU A 86 5.63 6.04 13.73
CA GLU A 86 5.45 4.63 13.39
C GLU A 86 4.23 4.40 12.47
N LEU A 87 4.30 3.36 11.63
CA LEU A 87 3.16 2.87 10.88
C LEU A 87 2.66 1.58 11.53
N LEU A 88 1.35 1.51 11.76
CA LEU A 88 0.69 0.35 12.36
C LEU A 88 -0.26 -0.27 11.33
N LEU A 89 -0.21 -1.59 11.22
CA LEU A 89 -1.25 -2.36 10.56
C LEU A 89 -2.37 -2.64 11.56
N VAL A 90 -3.57 -2.18 11.26
CA VAL A 90 -4.76 -2.46 12.06
C VAL A 90 -5.65 -3.44 11.31
N ILE A 91 -6.08 -4.48 12.04
CA ILE A 91 -6.96 -5.50 11.53
C ILE A 91 -8.28 -5.38 12.29
N ARG A 92 -9.36 -5.20 11.53
CA ARG A 92 -10.72 -5.11 12.06
C ARG A 92 -11.52 -6.32 11.60
N VAL A 93 -11.87 -7.14 12.58
CA VAL A 93 -12.84 -8.23 12.50
C VAL A 93 -14.27 -7.70 12.51
#